data_AF-A0A5K1G0E5-F1
#
_entry.id   AF-A0A5K1G0E5-F1
#
_cell.length_a   1.000
_cell.length_b   1.000
_cell.length_c   1.000
_cell.angle_alpha   90.00
_cell.angle_beta   90.00
_cell.angle_gamma   90.00
#
_symmetry.space_group_name_H-M   'P 1'
#
loop_
_entity.id
_entity.type
_entity.pdbx_description
1 polymer ?
#
loop_
_entity_poly.entity_id
_entity_poly.type
_entity_poly.pdbx_seq_one_letter_code
_entity_poly.pdbx_strand_id
1 'polypeptide(L)' 'VAPTSYTRLCETKDILTVNGQFPGPTLYVHKGDTVIINVYNQAPYNVTLH' A
#
# COMPACT_ATOMS: atom_id res chain seq x y z
N VAL A 1 -0.20 -2.38 -12.34
CA VAL A 1 1.01 -1.72 -11.81
C VAL A 1 1.88 -2.82 -11.24
N ALA A 2 3.18 -2.80 -11.54
CA ALA A 2 4.12 -3.82 -11.10
C ALA A 2 4.45 -3.65 -9.59
N PRO A 3 4.86 -4.72 -8.90
CA PRO A 3 5.50 -4.62 -7.59
C PRO A 3 6.59 -3.53 -7.57
N THR A 4 6.79 -2.87 -6.42
CA THR A 4 7.79 -1.80 -6.30
C THR A 4 9.08 -2.36 -5.71
N SER A 5 10.21 -2.13 -6.39
CA SER A 5 11.52 -2.54 -5.90
C SER A 5 11.93 -1.70 -4.69
N TYR A 6 12.31 -2.36 -3.60
CA TYR A 6 12.72 -1.73 -2.35
C TYR A 6 14.00 -2.37 -1.81
N THR A 7 14.99 -1.53 -1.49
CA THR A 7 16.28 -1.95 -0.94
C THR A 7 16.37 -1.64 0.54
N ARG A 8 16.67 -2.65 1.36
CA ARG A 8 16.92 -2.50 2.79
C ARG A 8 17.96 -3.51 3.25
N LEU A 9 18.90 -3.08 4.09
CA LEU A 9 20.01 -3.93 4.58
C LEU A 9 20.79 -4.61 3.44
N CYS A 10 21.06 -3.87 2.35
CA CYS A 10 21.75 -4.36 1.15
C CYS A 10 21.02 -5.46 0.35
N GLU A 11 19.78 -5.81 0.71
CA GLU A 11 18.92 -6.70 -0.08
C GLU A 11 17.87 -5.90 -0.83
N THR A 12 17.62 -6.26 -2.09
CA THR A 12 16.58 -5.65 -2.93
C THR A 12 15.49 -6.67 -3.21
N LYS A 13 14.24 -6.32 -2.92
CA LYS A 13 13.06 -7.16 -3.14
C LYS A 13 11.94 -6.33 -3.72
N ASP A 14 11.15 -6.97 -4.57
CA ASP A 14 9.89 -6.42 -5.03
C ASP A 14 8.84 -6.64 -3.94
N ILE A 15 8.25 -5.54 -3.46
CA ILE A 15 7.23 -5.56 -2.41
C ILE A 15 5.90 -5.00 -2.91
N LEU A 16 4.81 -5.45 -2.28
CA LEU A 16 3.50 -4.85 -2.50
C LEU A 16 3.46 -3.48 -1.83
N THR A 17 2.98 -2.48 -2.56
CA THR A 17 2.87 -1.09 -2.09
C THR A 17 1.46 -0.56 -2.36
N VAL A 18 1.05 0.47 -1.61
CA VAL A 18 -0.20 1.18 -1.87
C VAL A 18 0.14 2.42 -2.69
N ASN A 19 -0.40 2.51 -3.90
CA ASN A 19 -0.13 3.59 -4.85
C ASN A 19 1.38 3.83 -5.09
N GLY A 20 2.18 2.77 -5.11
CA GLY A 20 3.64 2.86 -5.33
C GLY A 20 4.45 3.32 -4.11
N GLN A 21 3.81 3.49 -2.94
CA GLN A 21 4.46 4.04 -1.74
C GLN A 21 4.71 2.97 -0.67
N PHE A 22 5.90 3.04 -0.07
CA PHE A 22 6.28 2.27 1.12
C PHE A 22 7.06 3.17 2.12
N PRO A 23 6.56 3.40 3.34
CA PRO A 23 5.24 3.02 3.85
C PRO A 23 4.10 3.56 2.98
N GLY A 24 2.90 2.95 3.08
CA GLY A 24 1.73 3.43 2.36
C GLY A 24 1.32 4.85 2.77
N PRO A 25 0.40 5.48 2.03
CA PRO A 25 -0.02 6.85 2.30
C PRO A 25 -0.73 6.97 3.66
N THR A 26 -0.43 8.04 4.39
CA THR A 26 -1.12 8.38 5.64
C THR A 26 -2.51 8.92 5.35
N LEU A 27 -3.52 8.40 6.05
CA LEU A 27 -4.86 8.98 6.06
C LEU A 27 -4.95 10.02 7.18
N TYR A 28 -5.37 11.24 6.83
CA TYR A 28 -5.63 12.32 7.79
C TYR A 28 -7.14 12.45 7.96
N VAL A 29 -7.63 12.21 9.18
CA VAL A 29 -9.05 12.21 9.53
C VAL A 29 -9.26 12.87 10.90
N HIS A 30 -10.48 13.32 11.15
CA HIS A 30 -10.90 13.89 12.43
C HIS A 30 -11.86 12.96 13.17
N LYS A 31 -12.05 13.24 14.47
CA LYS A 31 -12.98 12.48 15.30
C LYS A 31 -14.40 12.64 14.76
N GLY A 32 -15.04 11.52 14.43
CA GLY A 32 -16.40 11.47 13.90
C GLY A 32 -16.47 11.28 12.39
N ASP A 33 -15.34 11.34 11.68
CA ASP A 33 -15.31 11.12 10.24
C ASP A 33 -15.60 9.65 9.89
N THR A 34 -16.32 9.45 8.79
CA THR A 34 -16.41 8.16 8.09
C THR A 34 -15.75 8.34 6.72
N VAL A 35 -14.73 7.54 6.45
CA VAL A 35 -14.00 7.61 5.17
C VAL A 35 -14.36 6.43 4.28
N ILE A 36 -14.49 6.70 2.98
CA ILE A 36 -14.68 5.69 1.95
C ILE A 36 -13.36 5.51 1.23
N ILE A 37 -12.82 4.29 1.25
CA ILE A 37 -11.58 3.94 0.54
C ILE A 37 -11.92 2.94 -0.55
N ASN A 38 -11.76 3.38 -1.80
CA ASN A 38 -11.91 2.48 -2.95
C ASN A 38 -10.58 1.77 -3.19
N VAL A 39 -10.59 0.45 -2.98
CA VAL A 39 -9.40 -0.38 -3.11
C VAL A 39 -9.42 -1.09 -4.45
N TYR A 40 -8.37 -0.88 -5.23
CA TYR A 40 -8.17 -1.56 -6.51
C TYR A 40 -6.99 -2.52 -6.37
N ASN A 41 -7.27 -3.80 -6.12
CA ASN A 41 -6.22 -4.80 -6.02
C ASN A 41 -5.60 -5.08 -7.40
N GLN A 42 -4.35 -4.66 -7.59
CA GLN A 42 -3.56 -4.95 -8.79
C GLN A 42 -2.47 -6.00 -8.55
N ALA A 43 -2.48 -6.65 -7.39
CA ALA A 43 -1.57 -7.74 -7.06
C ALA A 43 -1.98 -9.04 -7.77
N PRO A 44 -1.05 -9.98 -7.98
CA PRO A 44 -1.37 -11.28 -8.56
C PRO A 44 -2.05 -12.26 -7.57
N TYR A 45 -2.42 -11.80 -6.37
CA TYR A 45 -3.03 -12.60 -5.31
C TYR A 45 -4.10 -11.80 -4.54
N ASN A 46 -4.92 -12.51 -3.78
CA ASN A 46 -5.96 -11.92 -2.95
C ASN A 46 -5.36 -11.13 -1.78
N VAL A 47 -5.92 -9.95 -1.49
CA VAL A 47 -5.44 -9.02 -0.45
C VAL A 47 -6.63 -8.48 0.34
N THR A 48 -6.41 -8.26 1.64
CA THR A 48 -7.30 -7.53 2.55
C THR A 48 -6.53 -6.38 3.19
N LEU A 49 -7.21 -5.29 3.53
CA LEU A 49 -6.65 -4.15 4.27
C LEU A 49 -7.38 -4.04 5.61
N HIS A 50 -6.64 -3.81 6.71
CA HIS A 50 -7.18 -3.61 8.06
C HIS A 50 -6.61 -2.33 8.66
#